data_AF-A0A443RWM3-F1
#
_entry.id   AF-A0A443RWM3-F1
#
_cell.length_a   1.000
_cell.length_b   1.000
_cell.length_c   1.000
_cell.angle_alpha   90.00
_cell.angle_beta   90.00
_cell.angle_gamma   90.00
#
_symmetry.space_group_name_H-M   'P 1'
#
loop_
_entity.id
_entity.type
_entity.pdbx_description
1 polymer ?
#
loop_
_entity_poly.entity_id
_entity_poly.type
_entity_poly.pdbx_seq_one_letter_code
_entity_poly.pdbx_strand_id
1 'polypeptide(L)'
;LENVALEIVMPKNVLNVNLNPSQGKYSYDPVTKFLVWDVGRIEPGKAPHAKGNINLQSGTPLPDSNPTILVKFTINQLAISGLKVNRLDMYGEKYKPFKGVKYLTKAGNFQVRT
;
A
#
# COMPACT_ATOMS: atom_id res chain seq x y z
N LEU A 1 -2.76 0.76 -10.89
CA LEU A 1 -2.11 1.11 -9.60
C LEU A 1 -1.00 0.09 -9.36
N GLU A 2 0.19 0.49 -8.96
CA GLU A 2 1.36 -0.40 -8.88
C GLU A 2 1.98 -0.41 -7.48
N ASN A 3 2.79 -1.43 -7.20
CA ASN A 3 3.51 -1.61 -5.93
C ASN A 3 2.57 -1.48 -4.72
N VAL A 4 1.40 -2.13 -4.83
CA VAL A 4 0.38 -2.08 -3.79
C VAL A 4 0.70 -3.11 -2.72
N ALA A 5 0.86 -2.64 -1.49
CA ALA A 5 1.05 -3.49 -0.33
C ALA A 5 0.24 -2.97 0.85
N LEU A 6 -0.26 -3.89 1.69
CA LEU A 6 -0.93 -3.58 2.93
C LEU A 6 -0.06 -4.06 4.08
N GLU A 7 0.20 -3.18 5.04
CA GLU A 7 0.97 -3.43 6.24
C GLU A 7 0.04 -3.28 7.44
N ILE A 8 -0.04 -4.32 8.26
CA ILE A 8 -0.98 -4.39 9.39
C ILE A 8 -0.21 -4.87 10.60
N VAL A 9 -0.25 -4.09 11.68
CA VAL A 9 0.27 -4.51 12.98
C VAL A 9 -0.87 -5.17 13.74
N MET A 10 -0.77 -6.48 13.93
CA MET A 10 -1.80 -7.26 14.61
C MET A 10 -1.71 -7.11 16.15
N PRO A 11 -2.84 -7.29 16.86
CA PRO A 11 -2.84 -7.38 18.31
C PRO A 11 -1.96 -8.53 18.84
N LYS A 12 -1.43 -8.35 20.06
CA LYS A 12 -0.46 -9.29 20.67
C LYS A 12 -1.00 -10.71 20.86
N ASN A 13 -2.31 -10.85 21.05
CA ASN A 13 -2.99 -12.15 21.21
C ASN A 13 -3.16 -12.92 19.89
N VAL A 14 -2.81 -12.36 18.73
CA VAL A 14 -2.85 -13.07 17.45
C VAL A 14 -1.68 -14.05 17.35
N LEU A 15 -1.98 -15.35 17.26
CA LEU A 15 -0.98 -16.41 17.11
C LEU A 15 -0.61 -16.66 15.65
N ASN A 16 -1.62 -16.74 14.78
CA ASN A 16 -1.43 -17.01 13.36
C ASN A 16 -2.56 -16.38 12.53
N VAL A 17 -2.27 -16.08 11.27
CA VAL A 17 -3.22 -15.53 10.30
C VAL A 17 -3.20 -16.43 9.07
N ASN A 18 -4.34 -17.04 8.75
CA ASN A 18 -4.51 -17.87 7.55
C ASN A 18 -5.39 -17.11 6.55
N LEU A 19 -4.77 -16.42 5.59
CA LEU A 19 -5.46 -15.69 4.54
C LEU A 19 -5.45 -16.44 3.21
N ASN A 20 -6.52 -16.27 2.45
CA ASN A 20 -6.64 -16.64 1.04
C ASN A 20 -6.76 -15.35 0.22
N PRO A 21 -5.64 -14.75 -0.22
CA PRO A 21 -5.68 -13.58 -1.08
C PRO A 21 -6.11 -13.95 -2.50
N SER A 22 -6.99 -13.16 -3.11
CA SER A 22 -7.40 -13.31 -4.51
C SER A 22 -6.27 -12.96 -5.50
N GLN A 23 -5.26 -12.24 -5.01
CA GLN A 23 -4.12 -11.77 -5.77
C GLN A 23 -2.93 -11.52 -4.84
N GLY A 24 -1.73 -11.78 -5.33
CA GLY A 24 -0.50 -11.49 -4.60
C GLY A 24 -0.21 -12.54 -3.52
N LYS A 25 0.64 -12.18 -2.56
CA LYS A 25 1.08 -13.06 -1.48
C LYS A 25 1.09 -12.30 -0.16
N TYR A 26 0.84 -13.00 0.94
CA TYR A 26 0.95 -12.42 2.27
C TYR A 26 2.01 -13.17 3.08
N SER A 27 2.56 -12.46 4.06
CA SER A 27 3.45 -13.00 5.09
C SER A 27 3.03 -12.45 6.44
N TYR A 28 3.04 -13.31 7.45
CA TYR A 28 2.78 -12.92 8.83
C TYR A 28 3.94 -13.37 9.71
N ASP A 29 4.51 -12.44 10.45
CA ASP A 29 5.50 -12.73 11.47
C ASP A 29 4.81 -12.79 12.85
N PRO A 30 4.72 -13.98 13.48
CA PRO A 30 4.08 -14.15 14.77
C PRO A 30 4.85 -13.52 15.93
N VAL A 31 6.13 -13.15 15.76
CA VAL A 31 6.95 -12.49 16.78
C VAL A 31 6.68 -10.99 16.78
N THR A 32 6.86 -10.33 15.62
CA THR A 32 6.63 -8.88 15.49
C THR A 32 5.16 -8.52 15.35
N LYS A 33 4.28 -9.51 15.13
CA LYS A 33 2.85 -9.34 14.81
C LYS A 33 2.62 -8.55 13.53
N PHE A 34 3.60 -8.55 12.63
CA PHE A 34 3.55 -7.80 11.39
C PHE A 34 2.99 -8.67 10.26
N LEU A 35 1.84 -8.27 9.74
CA LEU A 35 1.23 -8.85 8.54
C LEU A 35 1.52 -7.93 7.36
N VAL A 36 2.08 -8.49 6.30
CA VAL A 36 2.25 -7.82 5.01
C VAL A 36 1.47 -8.60 3.95
N TRP A 37 0.65 -7.89 3.18
CA TRP A 37 0.05 -8.44 1.96
C TRP A 37 0.56 -7.63 0.77
N ASP A 38 1.42 -8.26 -0.04
CA ASP A 38 1.90 -7.72 -1.30
C ASP A 38 0.94 -8.12 -2.42
N VAL A 39 0.20 -7.13 -2.92
CA VAL A 39 -0.79 -7.28 -3.99
C VAL A 39 -0.14 -7.10 -5.36
N GLY A 40 0.92 -6.31 -5.44
CA GLY A 40 1.57 -5.92 -6.69
C GLY A 40 0.76 -4.89 -7.48
N ARG A 41 0.31 -5.26 -8.68
CA ARG A 41 -0.36 -4.36 -9.63
C ARG A 41 -1.86 -4.59 -9.67
N ILE A 42 -2.66 -3.53 -9.48
CA ILE A 42 -4.12 -3.57 -9.58
C ILE A 42 -4.55 -2.97 -10.91
N GLU A 43 -5.28 -3.79 -11.68
CA GLU A 43 -5.95 -3.43 -12.93
C GLU A 43 -7.38 -2.91 -12.66
N PRO A 44 -7.89 -1.96 -13.46
CA PRO A 44 -9.27 -1.54 -13.39
C PRO A 44 -10.24 -2.71 -13.60
N GLY A 45 -11.29 -2.80 -12.77
CA GLY A 45 -12.38 -3.77 -12.95
C GLY A 45 -12.32 -5.01 -12.04
N LYS A 46 -11.18 -5.34 -11.43
CA LYS A 46 -11.08 -6.44 -10.46
C LYS A 46 -10.38 -5.97 -9.18
N ALA A 47 -11.17 -5.71 -8.14
CA ALA A 47 -10.63 -5.34 -6.84
C ALA A 47 -10.01 -6.58 -6.15
N PRO A 48 -8.74 -6.49 -5.70
CA PRO A 48 -8.14 -7.55 -4.90
C PRO A 48 -8.80 -7.61 -3.53
N HIS A 49 -8.94 -8.83 -3.00
CA HIS A 49 -9.45 -9.05 -1.65
C HIS A 49 -8.69 -10.21 -1.00
N ALA A 50 -8.61 -10.20 0.33
CA ALA A 50 -8.10 -11.32 1.11
C ALA A 50 -9.12 -11.68 2.18
N LYS A 51 -9.45 -12.97 2.29
CA LYS A 51 -10.38 -13.49 3.30
C LYS A 51 -9.74 -14.67 4.01
N GLY A 52 -10.05 -14.86 5.28
CA GLY A 52 -9.44 -15.94 6.04
C GLY A 52 -9.78 -15.88 7.51
N ASN A 53 -9.02 -16.64 8.30
CA ASN A 53 -9.22 -16.77 9.73
C ASN A 53 -7.98 -16.30 10.49
N ILE A 54 -8.21 -15.62 11.61
CA ILE A 54 -7.17 -15.19 12.55
C ILE A 54 -7.31 -16.07 13.79
N ASN A 55 -6.22 -16.73 14.18
CA ASN A 55 -6.19 -17.56 15.37
C ASN A 55 -5.67 -16.72 16.55
N LEU A 56 -6.48 -16.63 17.59
CA LEU A 56 -6.15 -15.95 18.83
C LEU A 56 -5.65 -16.94 19.89
N GLN A 57 -4.88 -16.45 20.85
CA GLN A 57 -4.47 -17.24 22.00
C GLN A 57 -5.70 -17.60 22.86
N SER A 58 -5.86 -18.89 23.15
CA SER A 58 -6.95 -19.40 23.99
C SER A 58 -6.96 -18.72 25.37
N GLY A 59 -8.14 -18.35 25.84
CA GLY A 59 -8.33 -17.72 27.15
C GLY A 59 -7.99 -16.22 27.18
N THR A 60 -7.63 -15.61 26.05
CA THR A 60 -7.47 -14.15 25.96
C THR A 60 -8.76 -13.46 25.52
N PRO A 61 -9.05 -12.24 26.01
CA PRO A 61 -10.17 -11.47 25.50
C PRO A 61 -9.98 -11.16 24.01
N LEU A 62 -11.11 -10.98 23.32
CA LEU A 62 -11.10 -10.46 21.96
C LEU A 62 -10.40 -9.09 21.95
N PRO A 63 -9.60 -8.76 20.92
CA PRO A 63 -9.00 -7.44 20.80
C PRO A 63 -10.07 -6.34 20.86
N ASP A 64 -9.81 -5.28 21.63
CA ASP A 64 -10.75 -4.16 21.82
C ASP A 64 -10.93 -3.29 20.56
N SER A 65 -10.03 -3.42 19.58
CA SER A 65 -10.06 -2.64 18.34
C SER A 65 -9.51 -3.42 17.15
N ASN A 66 -10.06 -3.15 15.97
CA ASN A 66 -9.48 -3.63 14.73
C ASN A 66 -8.11 -2.98 14.48
N PRO A 67 -7.14 -3.72 13.90
CA PRO A 67 -5.83 -3.16 13.61
C PRO A 67 -5.92 -2.11 12.50
N THR A 68 -5.10 -1.06 12.61
CA THR A 68 -4.98 -0.06 11.54
C THR A 68 -4.23 -0.65 10.35
N ILE A 69 -4.74 -0.38 9.15
CA ILE A 69 -4.17 -0.86 7.89
C ILE A 69 -3.39 0.29 7.25
N LEU A 70 -2.08 0.14 7.11
CA LEU A 70 -1.23 1.05 6.37
C LEU A 70 -1.15 0.58 4.91
N VAL A 71 -1.47 1.47 3.97
CA VAL A 71 -1.49 1.13 2.54
C VAL A 71 -0.33 1.80 1.84
N LYS A 72 0.45 1.01 1.11
CA LYS A 72 1.50 1.46 0.19
C LYS A 72 1.01 1.29 -1.23
N PHE A 73 1.26 2.28 -2.08
CA PHE A 73 0.98 2.21 -3.51
C PHE A 73 1.77 3.27 -4.28
N THR A 74 1.87 3.07 -5.59
CA THR A 74 2.46 4.00 -6.56
C THR A 74 1.52 4.17 -7.76
N ILE A 75 1.30 5.41 -8.18
CA ILE A 75 0.55 5.78 -9.38
C ILE A 75 1.49 6.49 -10.34
N ASN A 76 1.79 5.84 -11.46
CA ASN A 76 2.56 6.44 -12.54
C ASN A 76 1.73 7.45 -13.33
N GLN A 77 2.40 8.48 -13.86
CA GLN A 77 1.82 9.48 -14.77
C GLN A 77 0.65 10.28 -14.17
N LEU A 78 0.58 10.36 -12.84
CA LEU A 78 -0.47 11.10 -12.15
C LEU A 78 0.11 11.96 -11.03
N ALA A 79 -0.34 13.22 -10.99
CA ALA A 79 -0.20 14.11 -9.84
C ALA A 79 -1.57 14.27 -9.19
N ILE A 80 -1.78 13.68 -8.01
CA ILE A 80 -3.09 13.70 -7.34
C ILE A 80 -3.56 15.11 -6.95
N SER A 81 -2.62 16.06 -6.81
CA SER A 81 -2.93 17.47 -6.56
C SER A 81 -3.50 18.21 -7.78
N GLY A 82 -3.47 17.58 -8.96
CA GLY A 82 -3.81 18.24 -10.23
C GLY A 82 -2.71 19.18 -10.75
N LEU A 83 -1.55 19.25 -10.08
CA LEU A 83 -0.44 20.09 -10.50
C LEU A 83 0.05 19.70 -11.90
N LYS A 84 0.15 20.70 -12.78
CA LYS A 84 0.66 20.53 -14.14
C LYS A 84 1.70 21.61 -14.44
N VAL A 85 2.90 21.16 -14.81
CA VAL A 85 3.95 22.04 -15.34
C VAL A 85 3.48 22.60 -16.67
N ASN A 86 3.38 23.93 -16.75
CA ASN A 86 2.99 24.62 -17.97
C ASN A 86 4.20 24.78 -18.93
N ARG A 87 5.31 25.32 -18.43
CA ARG A 87 6.50 25.62 -19.24
C ARG A 87 7.79 25.49 -18.42
N LEU A 88 8.86 25.09 -19.08
CA LEU A 88 10.23 25.09 -18.56
C LEU A 88 11.11 25.88 -19.54
N ASP A 89 11.62 27.03 -19.10
CA ASP A 89 12.47 27.93 -19.89
C ASP A 89 13.93 27.83 -19.45
N MET A 90 14.83 27.96 -20.41
CA MET A 90 16.28 27.93 -20.19
C MET A 90 16.92 29.10 -20.93
N TYR A 91 17.77 29.84 -20.24
CA TYR A 91 18.46 31.03 -20.74
C TYR A 91 19.97 30.85 -20.59
N GLY A 92 20.75 31.55 -21.41
CA GLY A 92 22.22 31.55 -21.33
C GLY A 92 22.92 30.42 -22.10
N GLU A 93 22.17 29.47 -22.66
CA GLU A 93 22.70 28.36 -23.44
C GLU A 93 22.29 28.41 -24.92
N LYS A 94 23.20 28.02 -25.81
CA LYS A 94 22.98 28.05 -27.28
C LYS A 94 22.32 26.80 -27.84
N TYR A 95 22.38 25.67 -27.11
CA TYR A 95 21.84 24.40 -27.58
C TYR A 95 20.38 24.20 -27.14
N LYS A 96 19.68 23.25 -27.77
CA LYS A 96 18.28 22.91 -27.47
C LYS A 96 18.20 21.60 -26.67
N PRO A 97 18.13 21.64 -25.33
CA PRO A 97 18.01 20.43 -24.54
C PRO A 97 16.64 19.78 -24.68
N PHE A 98 16.61 18.47 -24.45
CA PHE A 98 15.37 17.76 -24.18
C PHE A 98 14.81 18.17 -22.81
N LYS A 99 13.53 18.50 -22.76
CA LYS A 99 12.81 18.88 -21.54
C LYS A 99 11.66 17.90 -21.32
N GLY A 100 11.76 17.09 -20.28
CA GLY A 100 10.76 16.09 -19.93
C GLY A 100 10.20 16.32 -18.53
N VAL A 101 8.96 15.87 -18.31
CA VAL A 101 8.35 15.82 -16.98
C VAL A 101 7.74 14.44 -16.78
N LYS A 102 7.89 13.89 -15.57
CA LYS A 102 7.23 12.67 -15.14
C LYS A 102 6.53 12.94 -13.82
N TYR A 103 5.24 12.59 -13.76
CA TYR A 103 4.47 12.64 -12.53
C TYR A 103 4.42 11.26 -11.88
N LEU A 104 4.56 11.25 -10.55
CA LEU A 104 4.52 10.04 -9.75
C LEU A 104 3.86 10.38 -8.42
N THR A 105 2.78 9.69 -8.09
CA THR A 105 2.15 9.77 -6.78
C THR A 105 2.50 8.51 -5.99
N LYS A 106 3.00 8.67 -4.76
CA LYS A 106 3.27 7.57 -3.83
C LYS A 106 2.45 7.76 -2.57
N ALA A 107 2.05 6.66 -1.94
CA ALA A 107 1.45 6.71 -0.62
C ALA A 107 2.42 7.28 0.41
N GLY A 108 1.97 8.27 1.18
CA GLY A 108 2.64 8.74 2.39
C GLY A 108 2.28 7.87 3.59
N ASN A 109 1.89 8.50 4.70
CA ASN A 109 1.28 7.80 5.83
C ASN A 109 -0.23 7.59 5.58
N PHE A 110 -0.56 6.73 4.62
CA PHE A 110 -1.95 6.46 4.23
C PHE A 110 -2.51 5.31 5.06
N GLN A 111 -3.36 5.63 6.03
CA GLN A 111 -3.93 4.67 6.97
C GLN A 111 -5.44 4.54 6.79
N VAL A 112 -5.94 3.31 6.90
CA VAL A 112 -7.36 2.98 6.95
C VAL A 112 -7.64 2.35 8.33
N ARG A 113 -8.59 2.93 9.06
CA ARG A 113 -9.08 2.40 10.34
C ARG A 113 -10.40 1.68 10.10
N THR A 114 -10.52 0.48 10.64
CA THR A 114 -11.66 -0.44 10.47
C THR A 114 -12.41 -0.66 11.77
#